data_AF-H1PNK5-F1
#
_entry.id   AF-H1PNK5-F1
#
_cell.length_a   1.000
_cell.length_b   1.000
_cell.length_c   1.000
_cell.angle_alpha   90.00
_cell.angle_beta   90.00
_cell.angle_gamma   90.00
#
_symmetry.space_group_name_H-M   'P 1'
#
loop_
_entity.id
_entity.type
_entity.pdbx_description
1 polymer ?
#
loop_
_entity_poly.entity_id
_entity_poly.type
_entity_poly.pdbx_seq_one_letter_code
_entity_poly.pdbx_strand_id
1 'polypeptide(L)'
;YKNTTGKDVNATITDKIPAHTKFVSADNSGAESGGVVTWNVAVAKDKSVTVKFTVKVDANVNGAPIDNVAKVNDGVNDYKTNETHNPTPTGPKKEVFKGGTTTKIDGKLVQPEEELTYAITYKNTTGKDVNATITDKIPAHTKFVSADNSGAESGGVVTWNVAVAKDKSVTVKFTVKVDDQRKRSTDR
;
A
#
# COMPACT_ATOMS: atom_id res chain seq x y z
N TYR A 1 -15.51 21.37 16.42
CA TYR A 1 -16.95 21.69 16.58
C TYR A 1 -17.10 23.14 17.03
N LYS A 2 -18.07 23.88 16.48
CA LYS A 2 -18.43 25.23 16.90
C LYS A 2 -19.84 25.19 17.52
N ASN A 3 -19.99 25.67 18.74
CA ASN A 3 -21.28 25.68 19.43
C ASN A 3 -22.13 26.86 18.94
N THR A 4 -23.24 26.53 18.27
CA THR A 4 -24.23 27.50 17.76
C THR A 4 -25.61 27.32 18.39
N THR A 5 -25.72 26.58 19.50
CA THR A 5 -27.01 26.26 20.15
C THR A 5 -27.60 27.41 20.96
N GLY A 6 -26.85 28.51 21.13
CA GLY A 6 -27.28 29.68 21.88
C GLY A 6 -27.07 29.60 23.40
N LYS A 7 -26.51 28.48 23.91
CA LYS A 7 -26.16 28.23 25.32
C LYS A 7 -24.90 27.36 25.43
N ASP A 8 -24.35 27.20 26.63
CA ASP A 8 -23.25 26.26 26.88
C ASP A 8 -23.71 24.81 26.71
N VAL A 9 -22.84 23.95 26.16
CA VAL A 9 -23.13 22.53 25.93
C VAL A 9 -21.99 21.64 26.41
N ASN A 10 -22.30 20.37 26.66
CA ASN A 10 -21.30 19.32 26.78
C ASN A 10 -21.39 18.43 25.53
N ALA A 11 -20.46 18.60 24.59
CA ALA A 11 -20.47 17.90 23.33
C ALA A 11 -19.77 16.54 23.46
N THR A 12 -20.42 15.51 22.94
CA THR A 12 -19.85 14.18 22.72
C THR A 12 -19.36 14.08 21.28
N ILE A 13 -18.06 13.95 21.09
CA ILE A 13 -17.45 13.69 19.78
C ILE A 13 -17.02 12.23 19.76
N THR A 14 -17.42 11.49 18.72
CA THR A 14 -16.96 10.11 18.51
C THR A 14 -16.32 9.99 17.15
N ASP A 15 -15.23 9.25 17.07
CA ASP A 15 -14.57 8.96 15.81
C ASP A 15 -14.12 7.51 15.76
N LYS A 16 -14.45 6.81 14.68
CA LYS A 16 -14.11 5.39 14.54
C LYS A 16 -12.68 5.30 14.04
N ILE A 17 -11.87 4.46 14.68
CA ILE A 17 -10.51 4.18 14.19
C ILE A 17 -10.60 3.70 12.74
N PRO A 18 -9.93 4.38 11.78
CA PRO A 18 -9.94 3.99 10.39
C PRO A 18 -9.45 2.56 10.19
N ALA A 19 -9.99 1.87 9.19
CA ALA A 19 -9.50 0.55 8.80
C ALA A 19 -7.99 0.62 8.45
N HIS A 20 -7.27 -0.47 8.69
CA HIS A 20 -5.83 -0.58 8.46
C HIS A 20 -4.97 0.39 9.30
N THR A 21 -5.50 0.84 10.43
CA THR A 21 -4.77 1.66 11.39
C THR A 21 -4.94 1.15 12.83
N LYS A 22 -3.99 1.54 13.69
CA LYS A 22 -4.00 1.26 15.14
C LYS A 22 -3.96 2.55 15.92
N PHE A 23 -4.81 2.67 16.94
CA PHE A 23 -4.80 3.82 17.83
C PHE A 23 -3.44 4.00 18.52
N VAL A 24 -3.01 5.25 18.63
CA VAL A 24 -1.77 5.63 19.33
C VAL A 24 -2.08 6.54 20.51
N SER A 25 -2.83 7.61 20.28
CA SER A 25 -3.15 8.59 21.33
C SER A 25 -4.32 9.48 20.94
N ALA A 26 -4.92 10.14 21.92
CA ALA A 26 -5.88 11.21 21.72
C ALA A 26 -5.61 12.36 22.69
N ASP A 27 -5.93 13.58 22.28
CA ASP A 27 -5.89 14.76 23.15
C ASP A 27 -7.21 14.92 23.93
N ASN A 28 -7.31 15.98 24.77
CA ASN A 28 -8.55 16.37 25.46
C ASN A 28 -9.23 15.22 26.23
N SER A 29 -8.44 14.34 26.83
CA SER A 29 -8.92 13.14 27.54
C SER A 29 -9.79 12.21 26.67
N GLY A 30 -9.63 12.26 25.35
CA GLY A 30 -10.25 11.31 24.45
C GLY A 30 -9.80 9.90 24.78
N ALA A 31 -10.75 8.98 24.89
CA ALA A 31 -10.50 7.59 25.22
C ALA A 31 -10.93 6.69 24.07
N GLU A 32 -10.04 5.79 23.66
CA GLU A 32 -10.37 4.73 22.71
C GLU A 32 -10.96 3.53 23.46
N SER A 33 -12.08 3.02 22.95
CA SER A 33 -12.67 1.77 23.40
C SER A 33 -13.44 1.12 22.25
N GLY A 34 -13.12 -0.13 21.94
CA GLY A 34 -13.83 -0.91 20.93
C GLY A 34 -13.69 -0.37 19.50
N GLY A 35 -12.57 0.28 19.18
CA GLY A 35 -12.29 0.86 17.87
C GLY A 35 -12.94 2.23 17.65
N VAL A 36 -13.37 2.90 18.71
CA VAL A 36 -13.96 4.26 18.66
C VAL A 36 -13.30 5.12 19.73
N VAL A 37 -12.81 6.29 19.32
CA VAL A 37 -12.33 7.34 20.23
C VAL A 37 -13.51 8.22 20.61
N THR A 38 -13.69 8.47 21.90
CA THR A 38 -14.77 9.33 22.42
C THR A 38 -14.20 10.48 23.24
N TRP A 39 -14.66 11.70 22.95
CA TRP A 39 -14.40 12.91 23.74
C TRP A 39 -15.71 13.45 24.30
N ASN A 40 -15.69 13.84 25.57
CA ASN A 40 -16.75 14.61 26.22
C ASN A 40 -16.17 15.96 26.63
N VAL A 41 -16.57 17.03 25.95
CA VAL A 41 -15.96 18.35 26.10
C VAL A 41 -17.02 19.44 26.32
N ALA A 42 -16.80 20.25 27.36
CA ALA A 42 -17.60 21.44 27.58
C ALA A 42 -17.24 22.51 26.53
N VAL A 43 -18.26 23.06 25.87
CA VAL A 43 -18.11 24.10 24.85
C VAL A 43 -19.04 25.25 25.18
N ALA A 44 -18.45 26.36 25.62
CA ALA A 44 -19.21 27.58 25.91
C ALA A 44 -19.93 28.11 24.66
N LYS A 45 -21.01 28.86 24.88
CA LYS A 45 -21.78 29.51 23.84
C LYS A 45 -20.87 30.29 22.88
N ASP A 46 -21.12 30.11 21.57
CA ASP A 46 -20.41 30.78 20.48
C ASP A 46 -18.89 30.49 20.42
N LYS A 47 -18.40 29.48 21.16
CA LYS A 47 -17.01 29.02 21.14
C LYS A 47 -16.85 27.73 20.34
N SER A 48 -15.60 27.38 20.07
CA SER A 48 -15.21 26.19 19.32
C SER A 48 -14.20 25.35 20.08
N VAL A 49 -14.22 24.06 19.83
CA VAL A 49 -13.23 23.09 20.30
C VAL A 49 -12.73 22.24 19.13
N THR A 50 -11.45 21.87 19.18
CA THR A 50 -10.81 20.93 18.27
C THR A 50 -10.22 19.80 19.08
N VAL A 51 -10.49 18.57 18.66
CA VAL A 51 -9.92 17.35 19.22
C VAL A 51 -9.09 16.65 18.16
N LYS A 52 -8.11 15.86 18.59
CA LYS A 52 -7.18 15.13 17.73
C LYS A 52 -6.92 13.74 18.30
N PHE A 53 -6.79 12.77 17.40
CA PHE A 53 -6.21 11.48 17.71
C PHE A 53 -5.14 11.12 16.68
N THR A 54 -4.22 10.26 17.10
CA THR A 54 -3.13 9.75 16.27
C THR A 54 -3.34 8.25 16.09
N VAL A 55 -3.13 7.79 14.86
CA VAL A 55 -3.12 6.37 14.51
C VAL A 55 -1.83 6.01 13.79
N LYS A 56 -1.48 4.73 13.82
CA LYS A 56 -0.39 4.15 13.05
C LYS A 56 -0.98 3.28 11.95
N VAL A 57 -0.61 3.55 10.70
CA VAL A 57 -1.02 2.75 9.53
C VAL A 57 -0.31 1.40 9.56
N ASP A 58 -1.02 0.33 9.22
CA ASP A 58 -0.47 -1.02 9.12
C ASP A 58 0.60 -1.09 8.01
N ALA A 59 1.57 -2.01 8.12
CA ALA A 59 2.67 -2.09 7.16
C ALA A 59 2.25 -2.54 5.75
N ASN A 60 1.17 -3.32 5.65
CA ASN A 60 0.79 -4.05 4.43
C ASN A 60 -0.57 -3.62 3.86
N VAL A 61 -0.93 -2.34 3.99
CA VAL A 61 -2.23 -1.84 3.49
C VAL A 61 -2.39 -2.00 1.97
N ASN A 62 -1.27 -2.01 1.24
CA ASN A 62 -1.19 -2.32 -0.18
C ASN A 62 -2.18 -1.50 -1.04
N GLY A 63 -2.21 -0.19 -0.82
CA GLY A 63 -3.02 0.76 -1.59
C GLY A 63 -4.46 0.93 -1.10
N ALA A 64 -4.93 0.17 -0.11
CA ALA A 64 -6.24 0.44 0.48
C ALA A 64 -6.24 1.84 1.16
N PRO A 65 -7.28 2.67 0.93
CA PRO A 65 -7.31 4.01 1.48
C PRO A 65 -7.60 4.01 2.98
N ILE A 66 -7.21 5.11 3.64
CA ILE A 66 -7.58 5.42 5.01
C ILE A 66 -8.67 6.48 4.97
N ASP A 67 -9.91 6.04 5.18
CA ASP A 67 -11.11 6.87 5.22
C ASP A 67 -11.52 7.17 6.67
N ASN A 68 -11.95 8.40 6.95
CA ASN A 68 -12.33 8.80 8.30
C ASN A 68 -13.50 9.79 8.33
N VAL A 69 -14.45 9.58 9.24
CA VAL A 69 -15.62 10.44 9.49
C VAL A 69 -15.92 10.44 10.99
N ALA A 70 -15.93 11.63 11.60
CA ALA A 70 -16.35 11.81 12.98
C ALA A 70 -17.85 12.11 13.09
N LYS A 71 -18.41 11.83 14.26
CA LYS A 71 -19.76 12.23 14.66
C LYS A 71 -19.68 13.17 15.85
N VAL A 72 -20.56 14.18 15.88
CA VAL A 72 -20.68 15.13 16.98
C VAL A 72 -22.12 15.19 17.44
N ASN A 73 -22.34 14.95 18.72
CA ASN A 73 -23.61 15.20 19.41
C ASN A 73 -23.38 16.32 20.44
N ASP A 74 -24.12 17.42 20.36
CA ASP A 74 -23.99 18.54 21.30
C ASP A 74 -25.07 18.58 22.40
N GLY A 75 -25.79 17.46 22.57
CA GLY A 75 -26.95 17.33 23.45
C GLY A 75 -28.24 17.87 22.84
N VAL A 76 -28.20 18.51 21.67
CA VAL A 76 -29.38 19.02 20.93
C VAL A 76 -29.43 18.46 19.52
N ASN A 77 -28.29 18.43 18.84
CA ASN A 77 -28.15 18.07 17.44
C ASN A 77 -27.10 16.98 17.24
N ASP A 78 -27.28 16.22 16.16
CA ASP A 78 -26.34 15.20 15.69
C ASP A 78 -25.77 15.59 14.32
N TYR A 79 -24.45 15.60 14.22
CA TYR A 79 -23.70 15.96 13.01
C TYR A 79 -22.71 14.87 12.63
N LYS A 80 -22.41 14.78 11.34
CA LYS A 80 -21.23 14.10 10.81
C LYS A 80 -20.29 15.12 10.20
N THR A 81 -19.00 14.88 10.31
CA THR A 81 -18.03 15.63 9.51
C THR A 81 -18.12 15.20 8.05
N ASN A 82 -17.45 15.93 7.16
CA ASN A 82 -17.07 15.37 5.87
C ASN A 82 -16.15 14.16 6.05
N GLU A 83 -16.02 13.36 5.00
CA GLU A 83 -15.07 12.27 4.93
C GLU A 83 -13.70 12.77 4.45
N THR A 84 -12.63 12.26 5.05
CA THR A 84 -11.25 12.44 4.57
C THR A 84 -10.76 11.15 3.93
N HIS A 85 -9.98 11.27 2.85
CA HIS A 85 -9.46 10.14 2.10
C HIS A 85 -7.94 10.26 1.94
N ASN A 86 -7.19 9.31 2.48
CA ASN A 86 -5.73 9.30 2.42
C ASN A 86 -5.22 8.00 1.77
N PRO A 87 -4.51 8.05 0.62
CA PRO A 87 -3.99 6.86 -0.03
C PRO A 87 -2.84 6.24 0.77
N THR A 88 -2.64 4.93 0.65
CA THR A 88 -1.51 4.21 1.24
C THR A 88 -0.51 3.70 0.20
N PRO A 89 0.73 3.37 0.61
CA PRO A 89 1.69 2.68 -0.23
C PRO A 89 1.13 1.41 -0.90
N THR A 90 1.39 1.27 -2.19
CA THR A 90 1.13 0.04 -2.96
C THR A 90 2.37 -0.83 -3.01
N GLY A 91 2.21 -2.15 -2.91
CA GLY A 91 3.27 -3.11 -3.16
C GLY A 91 3.71 -3.14 -4.64
N PRO A 92 4.83 -3.80 -4.95
CA PRO A 92 5.27 -3.97 -6.32
C PRO A 92 4.31 -4.87 -7.11
N LYS A 93 4.18 -4.60 -8.41
CA LYS A 93 3.34 -5.37 -9.33
C LYS A 93 4.20 -6.18 -10.28
N LYS A 94 3.88 -7.46 -10.47
CA LYS A 94 4.54 -8.35 -11.43
C LYS A 94 3.61 -8.70 -12.59
N GLU A 95 4.12 -8.65 -13.81
CA GLU A 95 3.43 -9.08 -15.03
C GLU A 95 4.35 -9.97 -15.86
N VAL A 96 3.78 -10.89 -16.65
CA VAL A 96 4.51 -11.78 -17.55
C VAL A 96 4.04 -11.61 -18.99
N PHE A 97 5.00 -11.55 -19.89
CA PHE A 97 4.80 -11.32 -21.32
C PHE A 97 5.49 -12.40 -22.13
N LYS A 98 4.97 -12.63 -23.34
CA LYS A 98 5.71 -13.38 -24.35
C LYS A 98 6.99 -12.61 -24.69
N GLY A 99 8.12 -13.32 -24.75
CA GLY A 99 9.47 -12.78 -24.83
C GLY A 99 9.63 -11.67 -25.87
N GLY A 100 10.20 -10.53 -25.44
CA GLY A 100 10.42 -9.36 -26.30
C GLY A 100 9.16 -8.65 -26.80
N THR A 101 7.96 -9.06 -26.36
CA THR A 101 6.69 -8.45 -26.77
C THR A 101 5.97 -7.78 -25.58
N THR A 102 4.84 -7.15 -25.87
CA THR A 102 3.89 -6.61 -24.87
C THR A 102 2.67 -7.52 -24.65
N THR A 103 2.68 -8.72 -25.24
CA THR A 103 1.56 -9.67 -25.13
C THR A 103 1.56 -10.32 -23.76
N LYS A 104 0.54 -10.05 -22.94
CA LYS A 104 0.37 -10.65 -21.60
C LYS A 104 0.00 -12.12 -21.72
N ILE A 105 0.67 -12.96 -20.95
CA ILE A 105 0.49 -14.42 -20.99
C ILE A 105 0.22 -15.02 -19.60
N ASP A 106 -0.22 -14.20 -18.65
CA ASP A 106 -0.60 -14.71 -17.33
C ASP A 106 -1.74 -15.75 -17.46
N GLY A 107 -1.56 -16.88 -16.78
CA GLY A 107 -2.44 -18.05 -16.88
C GLY A 107 -2.48 -18.74 -18.26
N LYS A 108 -1.56 -18.43 -19.19
CA LYS A 108 -1.51 -19.06 -20.53
C LYS A 108 -0.48 -20.19 -20.58
N LEU A 109 -0.75 -21.18 -21.43
CA LEU A 109 0.20 -22.24 -21.75
C LEU A 109 1.39 -21.66 -22.52
N VAL A 110 2.59 -22.06 -22.14
CA VAL A 110 3.85 -21.72 -22.81
C VAL A 110 4.47 -22.98 -23.41
N GLN A 111 5.23 -22.83 -24.48
CA GLN A 111 5.87 -23.95 -25.17
C GLN A 111 7.35 -24.09 -24.77
N PRO A 112 7.95 -25.29 -24.90
CA PRO A 112 9.39 -25.44 -24.77
C PRO A 112 10.15 -24.47 -25.67
N GLU A 113 11.29 -23.98 -25.18
CA GLU A 113 12.15 -22.97 -25.84
C GLU A 113 11.51 -21.58 -26.01
N GLU A 114 10.29 -21.35 -25.53
CA GLU A 114 9.67 -20.01 -25.53
C GLU A 114 10.36 -19.10 -24.50
N GLU A 115 10.58 -17.85 -24.88
CA GLU A 115 11.05 -16.83 -23.96
C GLU A 115 9.88 -16.16 -23.25
N LEU A 116 10.03 -15.92 -21.95
CA LEU A 116 9.08 -15.23 -21.09
C LEU A 116 9.78 -14.02 -20.50
N THR A 117 9.20 -12.83 -20.70
CA THR A 117 9.70 -11.60 -20.08
C THR A 117 8.83 -11.25 -18.89
N TYR A 118 9.42 -11.22 -17.70
CA TYR A 118 8.77 -10.75 -16.48
C TYR A 118 9.09 -9.27 -16.27
N ALA A 119 8.09 -8.47 -15.92
CA ALA A 119 8.27 -7.07 -15.55
C ALA A 119 7.77 -6.83 -14.12
N ILE A 120 8.59 -6.18 -13.31
CA ILE A 120 8.28 -5.83 -11.93
C ILE A 120 8.29 -4.32 -11.80
N THR A 121 7.14 -3.74 -11.48
CA THR A 121 7.00 -2.30 -11.25
C THR A 121 6.97 -2.01 -9.75
N TYR A 122 7.87 -1.13 -9.31
CA TYR A 122 7.92 -0.61 -7.95
C TYR A 122 7.64 0.90 -7.97
N LYS A 123 6.81 1.38 -7.03
CA LYS A 123 6.53 2.80 -6.81
C LYS A 123 7.10 3.22 -5.46
N ASN A 124 7.99 4.21 -5.46
CA ASN A 124 8.52 4.77 -4.22
C ASN A 124 7.49 5.70 -3.57
N THR A 125 6.98 5.27 -2.42
CA THR A 125 5.98 6.00 -1.63
C THR A 125 6.52 6.40 -0.25
N THR A 126 7.83 6.32 -0.05
CA THR A 126 8.49 6.59 1.25
C THR A 126 8.59 8.07 1.61
N GLY A 127 8.22 8.97 0.69
CA GLY A 127 8.29 10.42 0.88
C GLY A 127 9.68 11.04 0.66
N LYS A 128 10.68 10.25 0.27
CA LYS A 128 12.06 10.67 -0.05
C LYS A 128 12.65 9.78 -1.15
N ASP A 129 13.79 10.18 -1.71
CA ASP A 129 14.54 9.33 -2.67
C ASP A 129 15.08 8.08 -1.97
N VAL A 130 15.06 6.94 -2.68
CA VAL A 130 15.53 5.65 -2.16
C VAL A 130 16.38 4.91 -3.18
N ASN A 131 17.26 4.04 -2.68
CA ASN A 131 17.84 2.95 -3.46
C ASN A 131 17.07 1.68 -3.12
N ALA A 132 16.25 1.21 -4.05
CA ALA A 132 15.41 0.04 -3.86
C ALA A 132 16.14 -1.22 -4.33
N THR A 133 16.13 -2.26 -3.50
CA THR A 133 16.54 -3.61 -3.87
C THR A 133 15.32 -4.41 -4.30
N ILE A 134 15.29 -4.82 -5.56
CA ILE A 134 14.24 -5.68 -6.12
C ILE A 134 14.87 -7.05 -6.36
N THR A 135 14.20 -8.13 -5.92
CA THR A 135 14.65 -9.50 -6.16
C THR A 135 13.52 -10.32 -6.73
N ASP A 136 13.85 -11.28 -7.58
CA ASP A 136 12.89 -12.26 -8.08
C ASP A 136 13.58 -13.60 -8.35
N LYS A 137 12.88 -14.70 -8.06
CA LYS A 137 13.39 -16.04 -8.26
C LYS A 137 13.14 -16.46 -9.70
N ILE A 138 14.15 -17.06 -10.33
CA ILE A 138 13.99 -17.71 -11.64
C ILE A 138 12.97 -18.85 -11.50
N PRO A 139 11.88 -18.84 -12.29
CA PRO A 139 10.89 -19.91 -12.25
C PRO A 139 11.52 -21.27 -12.55
N ALA A 140 11.02 -22.32 -11.91
CA ALA A 140 11.43 -23.68 -12.21
C ALA A 140 11.17 -24.02 -13.70
N HIS A 141 11.99 -24.93 -14.26
CA HIS A 141 11.91 -25.34 -15.67
C HIS A 141 12.15 -24.20 -16.68
N THR A 142 12.85 -23.15 -16.24
CA THR A 142 13.31 -22.07 -17.11
C THR A 142 14.78 -21.79 -16.86
N LYS A 143 15.45 -21.17 -17.84
CA LYS A 143 16.83 -20.69 -17.74
C LYS A 143 16.85 -19.18 -17.89
N PHE A 144 17.65 -18.50 -17.07
CA PHE A 144 17.89 -17.08 -17.21
C PHE A 144 18.49 -16.75 -18.58
N VAL A 145 17.98 -15.70 -19.22
CA VAL A 145 18.49 -15.18 -20.49
C VAL A 145 19.13 -13.82 -20.29
N SER A 146 18.39 -12.88 -19.69
CA SER A 146 18.85 -11.50 -19.53
C SER A 146 18.04 -10.75 -18.47
N ALA A 147 18.59 -9.64 -17.99
CA ALA A 147 17.89 -8.65 -17.18
C ALA A 147 18.29 -7.24 -17.60
N ASP A 148 17.36 -6.29 -17.47
CA ASP A 148 17.62 -4.87 -17.69
C ASP A 148 18.15 -4.19 -16.41
N ASN A 149 18.40 -2.88 -16.49
CA ASN A 149 18.72 -2.03 -15.32
C ASN A 149 19.84 -2.58 -14.43
N SER A 150 20.87 -3.16 -15.05
CA SER A 150 22.00 -3.81 -14.38
C SER A 150 21.59 -4.93 -13.41
N GLY A 151 20.42 -5.54 -13.64
CA GLY A 151 19.98 -6.73 -12.93
C GLY A 151 20.95 -7.88 -13.16
N ALA A 152 21.31 -8.56 -12.09
CA ALA A 152 22.23 -9.69 -12.13
C ALA A 152 21.57 -10.93 -11.54
N GLU A 153 21.69 -12.05 -12.24
CA GLU A 153 21.29 -13.35 -11.75
C GLU A 153 22.45 -14.02 -10.99
N SER A 154 22.15 -14.54 -9.81
CA SER A 154 23.07 -15.39 -9.05
C SER A 154 22.28 -16.37 -8.19
N GLY A 155 22.61 -17.65 -8.29
CA GLY A 155 21.99 -18.69 -7.45
C GLY A 155 20.49 -18.90 -7.69
N GLY A 156 19.99 -18.62 -8.90
CA GLY A 156 18.59 -18.70 -9.27
C GLY A 156 17.74 -17.50 -8.85
N VAL A 157 18.37 -16.39 -8.48
CA VAL A 157 17.69 -15.14 -8.08
C VAL A 157 18.28 -13.98 -8.88
N VAL A 158 17.41 -13.19 -9.51
CA VAL A 158 17.78 -11.93 -10.15
C VAL A 158 17.64 -10.80 -9.15
N THR A 159 18.64 -9.95 -9.03
CA THR A 159 18.68 -8.80 -8.11
C THR A 159 18.95 -7.50 -8.88
N TRP A 160 18.17 -6.46 -8.58
CA TRP A 160 18.38 -5.09 -9.03
C TRP A 160 18.58 -4.18 -7.83
N ASN A 161 19.50 -3.22 -7.95
CA ASN A 161 19.65 -2.10 -7.03
C ASN A 161 19.46 -0.81 -7.82
N VAL A 162 18.29 -0.18 -7.68
CA VAL A 162 17.88 0.95 -8.52
C VAL A 162 17.55 2.17 -7.68
N ALA A 163 18.08 3.32 -8.08
CA ALA A 163 17.69 4.60 -7.50
C ALA A 163 16.28 4.98 -7.99
N VAL A 164 15.39 5.27 -7.05
CA VAL A 164 14.00 5.64 -7.33
C VAL A 164 13.70 6.93 -6.58
N ALA A 165 13.59 8.02 -7.33
CA ALA A 165 13.24 9.31 -6.76
C ALA A 165 11.88 9.27 -6.05
N LYS A 166 11.68 10.20 -5.13
CA LYS A 166 10.43 10.39 -4.39
C LYS A 166 9.24 10.43 -5.35
N ASP A 167 8.20 9.67 -5.01
CA ASP A 167 6.92 9.59 -5.73
C ASP A 167 7.05 9.12 -7.20
N LYS A 168 8.21 8.57 -7.58
CA LYS A 168 8.45 7.97 -8.91
C LYS A 168 8.35 6.45 -8.86
N SER A 169 8.20 5.88 -10.04
CA SER A 169 8.19 4.43 -10.26
C SER A 169 9.36 4.01 -11.14
N VAL A 170 9.77 2.77 -10.96
CA VAL A 170 10.72 2.07 -11.83
C VAL A 170 10.09 0.73 -12.23
N THR A 171 10.37 0.29 -13.45
CA THR A 171 10.07 -1.07 -13.90
C THR A 171 11.36 -1.74 -14.28
N VAL A 172 11.62 -2.90 -13.68
CA VAL A 172 12.73 -3.79 -14.05
C VAL A 172 12.19 -5.02 -14.75
N LYS A 173 12.99 -5.63 -15.61
CA LYS A 173 12.62 -6.79 -16.39
C LYS A 173 13.71 -7.84 -16.41
N PHE A 174 13.29 -9.10 -16.42
CA PHE A 174 14.16 -10.22 -16.77
C PHE A 174 13.45 -11.15 -17.74
N THR A 175 14.23 -11.77 -18.61
CA THR A 175 13.77 -12.78 -19.55
C THR A 175 14.34 -14.13 -19.16
N VAL A 176 13.49 -15.14 -19.23
CA VAL A 176 13.87 -16.56 -19.08
C VAL A 176 13.40 -17.33 -20.31
N LYS A 177 14.02 -18.48 -20.55
CA LYS A 177 13.65 -19.40 -21.62
C LYS A 177 13.14 -20.72 -21.03
N VAL A 178 12.00 -21.20 -21.51
CA VAL A 178 11.42 -22.48 -21.07
C VAL A 178 12.32 -23.64 -21.51
N ASP A 179 12.60 -24.55 -20.61
CA ASP A 179 13.44 -25.72 -20.89
C ASP A 179 12.83 -26.64 -21.96
N ASP A 180 13.65 -27.10 -22.91
CA ASP A 180 13.32 -28.26 -23.74
C ASP A 180 13.39 -29.56 -22.93
N GLN A 181 12.21 -30.08 -22.56
CA GLN A 181 12.06 -31.33 -21.82
C GLN A 181 12.63 -32.54 -22.58
N ARG A 182 12.78 -32.48 -23.91
CA ARG A 182 13.32 -33.57 -24.71
C ARG A 182 14.82 -33.81 -24.48
N LYS A 183 15.55 -32.81 -23.98
CA LYS A 183 17.00 -32.91 -23.72
C LYS A 183 17.34 -33.43 -22.32
N ARG A 184 16.35 -33.63 -21.44
CA ARG A 184 16.57 -34.18 -20.08
C ARG A 184 16.52 -35.72 -20.04
N SER A 185 16.22 -36.39 -21.16
CA SER A 185 15.95 -37.85 -21.22
C SER A 185 17.13 -38.73 -21.65
N THR A 186 18.34 -38.18 -21.84
CA THR A 186 19.51 -38.94 -22.35
C THR A 186 20.63 -39.15 -21.33
N ASP A 187 20.36 -39.11 -20.02
CA ASP A 187 21.36 -39.45 -19.00
C ASP A 187 20.76 -40.42 -17.97
N ARG A 188 20.71 -41.71 -18.34
CA ARG A 188 20.67 -42.89 -17.46
C ARG A 188 21.14 -44.12 -18.22
#